data_AF-A0A9X6GC09-F1
#
_entry.id   AF-A0A9X6GC09-F1
#
_cell.length_a   1.000
_cell.length_b   1.000
_cell.length_c   1.000
_cell.angle_alpha   90.00
_cell.angle_beta   90.00
_cell.angle_gamma   90.00
#
_symmetry.space_group_name_H-M   'P 1'
#
loop_
_entity.id
_entity.type
_entity.pdbx_description
1 polymer ?
#
loop_
_entity_poly.entity_id
_entity_poly.type
_entity_poly.pdbx_seq_one_letter_code
_entity_poly.pdbx_strand_id
1 'polypeptide(L)'
;MVTIICDMVNQYPEMETKLLFQHAPAHDDVNSCSQIINEYIHAVQDRGFIEYRDVSYAVQGAELVLEKVDQTATDGDTVKAVHMCIIVLSMMIDMLQGCDDSDGIVGGIIDESIASIDHIVSTYMDTMSESTQQQIFQILLQEASHERHADWNEWEFALLNICIYFCTNPEWRRQLDNTLEQMISSNSKEGWSGTYRTSQCKKIQLQLIQLYDGSSKEEAFIQTNLQYSEFREKAIQHAFHLCEYEKVIKLCLDGEQQDKNALGLLKKWKTYRYKAYENLGDIENQRQLGLAFVLKDDFTYYEKLKILYDPSSWLEIREHILSTFESTAYRSHMYESILILERLPNKLLAYCHKHPATILHLYESLLPDYPSETHQIFITHMQDLAQVARDRKMYKNICQIIQTYQRVGDEKLVREFIEKLKQTYHNRPAFLDELGKINN
;
A
#
# COMPACT_ATOMS: atom_id res chain seq x y z
N MET A 1 32.34 39.36 -8.46
CA MET A 1 31.55 38.15 -8.79
C MET A 1 32.49 36.98 -9.09
N VAL A 2 33.33 37.05 -10.12
CA VAL A 2 34.33 35.99 -10.43
C VAL A 2 35.22 35.64 -9.22
N THR A 3 35.73 36.64 -8.49
CA THR A 3 36.57 36.41 -7.29
C THR A 3 35.83 35.67 -6.17
N ILE A 4 34.54 35.95 -5.98
CA ILE A 4 33.71 35.28 -4.96
C ILE A 4 33.47 33.82 -5.36
N ILE A 5 33.25 33.56 -6.67
CA ILE A 5 33.10 32.21 -7.20
C ILE A 5 34.41 31.43 -7.03
N CYS A 6 35.57 32.03 -7.35
CA CYS A 6 36.87 31.39 -7.13
C CYS A 6 37.14 31.09 -5.66
N ASP A 7 36.79 32.00 -4.74
CA ASP A 7 36.97 31.78 -3.30
C ASP A 7 36.06 30.65 -2.79
N MET A 8 34.82 30.57 -3.29
CA MET A 8 33.90 29.46 -2.97
C MET A 8 34.38 28.12 -3.53
N VAL A 9 34.85 28.09 -4.78
CA VAL A 9 35.41 26.89 -5.41
C VAL A 9 36.66 26.40 -4.68
N ASN A 10 37.55 27.31 -4.27
CA ASN A 10 38.74 26.96 -3.48
C ASN A 10 38.38 26.42 -2.09
N GLN A 11 37.25 26.84 -1.53
CA GLN A 11 36.78 26.40 -0.22
C GLN A 11 35.96 25.09 -0.28
N TYR A 12 35.33 24.81 -1.42
CA TYR A 12 34.49 23.65 -1.68
C TYR A 12 34.82 23.07 -3.07
N PRO A 13 35.80 22.14 -3.16
CA PRO A 13 36.23 21.56 -4.45
C PRO A 13 35.10 20.90 -5.25
N GLU A 14 34.10 20.35 -4.56
CA GLU A 14 32.85 19.82 -5.16
C GLU A 14 32.06 20.87 -5.96
N MET A 15 32.15 22.16 -5.60
CA MET A 15 31.56 23.24 -6.39
C MET A 15 32.31 23.49 -7.70
N GLU A 16 33.60 23.18 -7.76
CA GLU A 16 34.35 23.25 -9.03
C GLU A 16 33.76 22.28 -10.04
N THR A 17 33.64 21.01 -9.65
CA THR A 17 33.11 19.94 -10.49
C THR A 17 31.69 20.26 -10.94
N LYS A 18 30.82 20.71 -10.02
CA LYS A 18 29.44 21.09 -10.34
C LYS A 18 29.38 22.23 -11.36
N LEU A 19 30.14 23.30 -11.15
CA LEU A 19 30.14 24.46 -12.06
C LEU A 19 30.74 24.14 -13.42
N LEU A 20 31.83 23.37 -13.45
CA LEU A 20 32.45 22.90 -14.68
C LEU A 20 31.48 22.03 -15.48
N PHE A 21 30.79 21.10 -14.83
CA PHE A 21 29.79 20.29 -15.50
C PHE A 21 28.64 21.15 -16.01
N GLN A 22 27.99 21.96 -15.16
CA GLN A 22 26.83 22.78 -15.55
C GLN A 22 27.10 23.75 -16.72
N HIS A 23 28.34 24.23 -16.86
CA HIS A 23 28.71 25.19 -17.91
C HIS A 23 29.59 24.62 -19.03
N ALA A 24 29.85 23.30 -19.04
CA ALA A 24 30.55 22.64 -20.13
C ALA A 24 29.76 22.74 -21.44
N PRO A 25 30.42 22.93 -22.61
CA PRO A 25 29.74 22.93 -23.90
C PRO A 25 29.03 21.59 -24.17
N ALA A 26 27.87 21.64 -24.83
CA ALA A 26 27.03 20.50 -25.17
C ALA A 26 27.63 19.49 -26.19
N HIS A 27 28.95 19.38 -26.31
CA HIS A 27 29.62 18.48 -27.24
C HIS A 27 30.47 17.38 -26.56
N ASP A 28 30.58 17.37 -25.22
CA ASP A 28 31.37 16.37 -24.45
C ASP A 28 30.50 15.33 -23.70
N ASP A 29 29.42 14.85 -24.33
CA ASP A 29 28.13 14.79 -23.64
C ASP A 29 27.60 13.44 -23.11
N VAL A 30 28.40 12.37 -23.14
CA VAL A 30 27.96 11.04 -22.64
C VAL A 30 28.95 10.50 -21.61
N ASN A 31 30.24 10.48 -21.95
CA ASN A 31 31.28 10.05 -21.03
C ASN A 31 31.37 10.94 -19.78
N SER A 32 31.10 12.25 -19.93
CA SER A 32 31.10 13.19 -18.81
C SER A 32 29.97 12.91 -17.81
N CYS A 33 28.82 12.39 -18.26
CA CYS A 33 27.71 12.03 -17.38
C CYS A 33 28.09 10.84 -16.47
N SER A 34 28.65 9.77 -17.04
CA SER A 34 29.11 8.64 -16.23
C SER A 34 30.28 9.01 -15.31
N GLN A 35 31.16 9.92 -15.75
CA GLN A 35 32.27 10.39 -14.92
C GLN A 35 31.77 11.13 -13.68
N ILE A 36 30.90 12.12 -13.84
CA ILE A 36 30.40 12.87 -12.68
C ILE A 36 29.62 11.97 -11.72
N ILE A 37 28.79 11.05 -12.21
CA ILE A 37 28.07 10.11 -11.34
C ILE A 37 29.06 9.24 -10.55
N ASN A 38 30.06 8.67 -11.22
CA ASN A 38 31.07 7.83 -10.55
C ASN A 38 31.92 8.61 -9.54
N GLU A 39 32.21 9.89 -9.79
CA GLU A 39 32.96 10.73 -8.85
C GLU A 39 32.23 10.86 -7.51
N TYR A 40 30.92 11.11 -7.53
CA TYR A 40 30.12 11.21 -6.29
C TYR A 40 29.93 9.84 -5.61
N ILE A 41 29.69 8.77 -6.38
CA ILE A 41 29.58 7.40 -5.84
C ILE A 41 30.89 6.98 -5.13
N HIS A 42 32.03 7.10 -5.81
CA HIS A 42 33.31 6.63 -5.28
C HIS A 42 33.87 7.51 -4.15
N ALA A 43 33.41 8.75 -4.01
CA ALA A 43 33.82 9.62 -2.91
C ALA A 43 33.38 9.09 -1.54
N VAL A 44 32.28 8.33 -1.48
CA VAL A 44 31.71 7.81 -0.22
C VAL A 44 31.62 6.29 -0.15
N GLN A 45 31.82 5.58 -1.26
CA GLN A 45 31.82 4.13 -1.29
C GLN A 45 33.04 3.54 -0.56
N ASP A 46 32.81 2.70 0.44
CA ASP A 46 33.85 1.91 1.10
C ASP A 46 33.64 0.42 0.82
N ARG A 47 34.66 -0.24 0.27
CA ARG A 47 34.65 -1.69 -0.06
C ARG A 47 33.43 -2.13 -0.87
N GLY A 48 32.94 -1.27 -1.75
CA GLY A 48 31.78 -1.57 -2.60
C GLY A 48 30.43 -1.26 -1.96
N PHE A 49 30.40 -0.72 -0.73
CA PHE A 49 29.17 -0.40 -0.02
C PHE A 49 29.05 1.10 0.28
N ILE A 50 27.82 1.64 0.22
CA ILE A 50 27.49 3.03 0.58
C ILE A 50 26.54 3.00 1.77
N GLU A 51 26.98 3.62 2.87
CA GLU A 51 26.22 3.74 4.11
C GLU A 51 24.99 4.66 3.93
N TYR A 52 23.92 4.37 4.65
CA TYR A 52 22.64 5.10 4.61
C TYR A 52 22.80 6.63 4.62
N ARG A 53 23.64 7.16 5.52
CA ARG A 53 23.86 8.61 5.68
C ARG A 53 24.54 9.26 4.47
N ASP A 54 25.25 8.47 3.66
CA ASP A 54 26.10 8.93 2.57
C ASP A 54 25.39 8.76 1.20
N VAL A 55 24.25 8.05 1.15
CA VAL A 55 23.45 7.85 -0.07
C VAL A 55 23.02 9.17 -0.71
N SER A 56 22.52 10.12 0.10
CA SER A 56 22.11 11.45 -0.38
C SER A 56 23.24 12.23 -1.06
N TYR A 57 24.48 11.99 -0.67
CA TYR A 57 25.64 12.59 -1.32
C TYR A 57 26.02 11.83 -2.60
N ALA A 58 26.00 10.50 -2.55
CA ALA A 58 26.37 9.65 -3.68
C ALA A 58 25.51 9.89 -4.93
N VAL A 59 24.22 10.21 -4.76
CA VAL A 59 23.29 10.43 -5.89
C VAL A 59 23.41 11.81 -6.55
N GLN A 60 24.14 12.77 -5.96
CA GLN A 60 24.19 14.15 -6.48
C GLN A 60 24.73 14.23 -7.90
N GLY A 61 25.67 13.36 -8.28
CA GLY A 61 26.14 13.30 -9.66
C GLY A 61 25.04 12.94 -10.65
N ALA A 62 24.10 12.08 -10.25
CA ALA A 62 22.93 11.71 -11.06
C ALA A 62 21.91 12.85 -11.14
N GLU A 63 21.63 13.53 -10.02
CA GLU A 63 20.77 14.72 -9.99
C GLU A 63 21.29 15.80 -10.95
N LEU A 64 22.59 16.08 -10.95
CA LEU A 64 23.20 17.05 -11.87
C LEU A 64 23.05 16.68 -13.35
N VAL A 65 23.09 15.39 -13.68
CA VAL A 65 22.85 14.92 -15.04
C VAL A 65 21.39 15.13 -15.40
N LEU A 66 20.45 14.78 -14.52
CA LEU A 66 19.01 14.96 -14.73
C LEU A 66 18.62 16.45 -14.87
N GLU A 67 19.22 17.35 -14.09
CA GLU A 67 19.03 18.81 -14.19
C GLU A 67 19.28 19.36 -15.61
N LYS A 68 20.12 18.70 -16.41
CA LYS A 68 20.44 19.10 -17.78
C LYS A 68 19.56 18.47 -18.85
N VAL A 69 18.86 17.39 -18.54
CA VAL A 69 18.12 16.57 -19.51
C VAL A 69 17.09 17.42 -20.27
N ASP A 70 16.32 18.23 -19.56
CA ASP A 70 15.26 19.06 -20.13
C ASP A 70 15.81 20.10 -21.13
N GLN A 71 16.94 20.74 -20.79
CA GLN A 71 17.57 21.71 -21.67
C GLN A 71 18.11 21.02 -22.93
N THR A 72 18.78 19.87 -22.77
CA THR A 72 19.29 19.06 -23.90
C THR A 72 18.16 18.64 -24.84
N ALA A 73 17.01 18.23 -24.30
CA ALA A 73 15.84 17.89 -25.10
C ALA A 73 15.26 19.12 -25.82
N THR A 74 15.18 20.27 -25.12
CA THR A 74 14.68 21.55 -25.68
C THR A 74 15.56 22.08 -26.81
N ASP A 75 16.87 21.83 -26.74
CA ASP A 75 17.83 22.21 -27.78
C ASP A 75 17.72 21.32 -29.05
N GLY A 76 16.85 20.30 -29.03
CA GLY A 76 16.58 19.40 -30.14
C GLY A 76 17.38 18.10 -30.11
N ASP A 77 18.27 17.92 -29.13
CA ASP A 77 19.11 16.74 -28.95
C ASP A 77 18.38 15.63 -28.17
N THR A 78 17.17 15.25 -28.61
CA THR A 78 16.31 14.32 -27.84
C THR A 78 16.91 12.94 -27.62
N VAL A 79 17.62 12.38 -28.61
CA VAL A 79 18.32 11.09 -28.49
C VAL A 79 19.31 11.12 -27.33
N LYS A 80 20.03 12.23 -27.21
CA LYS A 80 21.10 12.43 -26.24
C LYS A 80 20.51 12.64 -24.85
N ALA A 81 19.45 13.43 -24.72
CA ALA A 81 18.70 13.57 -23.47
C ALA A 81 18.23 12.21 -22.94
N VAL A 82 17.67 11.34 -23.82
CA VAL A 82 17.30 9.97 -23.42
C VAL A 82 18.52 9.14 -23.00
N HIS A 83 19.65 9.22 -23.73
CA HIS A 83 20.87 8.52 -23.31
C HIS A 83 21.38 8.95 -21.94
N MET A 84 21.31 10.24 -21.60
CA MET A 84 21.68 10.76 -20.28
C MET A 84 20.83 10.11 -19.19
N CYS A 85 19.51 10.02 -19.38
CA CYS A 85 18.61 9.31 -18.46
C CYS A 85 18.98 7.83 -18.34
N ILE A 86 19.24 7.15 -19.46
CA ILE A 86 19.63 5.72 -19.45
C ILE A 86 20.93 5.51 -18.67
N ILE A 87 21.91 6.41 -18.79
CA ILE A 87 23.13 6.36 -17.97
C ILE A 87 22.79 6.47 -16.49
N VAL A 88 22.02 7.49 -16.10
CA VAL A 88 21.60 7.67 -14.70
C VAL A 88 20.91 6.42 -14.19
N LEU A 89 19.89 5.94 -14.90
CA LEU A 89 19.12 4.74 -14.55
C LEU A 89 20.04 3.53 -14.38
N SER A 90 20.93 3.28 -15.35
CA SER A 90 21.84 2.14 -15.36
C SER A 90 22.76 2.14 -14.14
N MET A 91 23.33 3.30 -13.79
CA MET A 91 24.29 3.45 -12.71
C MET A 91 23.63 3.44 -11.34
N MET A 92 22.42 3.98 -11.22
CA MET A 92 21.66 3.94 -9.97
C MET A 92 21.17 2.52 -9.66
N ILE A 93 20.75 1.73 -10.67
CA ILE A 93 20.42 0.31 -10.47
C ILE A 93 21.65 -0.47 -9.99
N ASP A 94 22.82 -0.22 -10.59
CA ASP A 94 24.06 -0.88 -10.18
C ASP A 94 24.47 -0.47 -8.76
N MET A 95 24.32 0.82 -8.41
CA MET A 95 24.59 1.35 -7.07
C MET A 95 23.64 0.76 -6.01
N LEU A 96 22.37 0.55 -6.36
CA LEU A 96 21.35 0.05 -5.44
C LEU A 96 21.70 -1.32 -4.85
N GLN A 97 22.43 -2.15 -5.60
CA GLN A 97 22.90 -3.46 -5.11
C GLN A 97 23.92 -3.36 -3.97
N GLY A 98 24.56 -2.20 -3.81
CA GLY A 98 25.65 -1.95 -2.87
C GLY A 98 25.40 -0.75 -1.95
N CYS A 99 24.14 -0.42 -1.63
CA CYS A 99 23.86 0.68 -0.70
C CYS A 99 22.70 0.39 0.26
N ASP A 100 22.65 1.11 1.37
CA ASP A 100 21.50 1.14 2.27
C ASP A 100 20.49 2.22 1.82
N ASP A 101 19.64 1.87 0.86
CA ASP A 101 18.58 2.75 0.34
C ASP A 101 17.27 2.66 1.15
N SER A 102 17.35 2.53 2.47
CA SER A 102 16.15 2.44 3.33
C SER A 102 15.22 3.66 3.22
N ASP A 103 15.74 4.82 2.80
CA ASP A 103 14.97 6.04 2.52
C ASP A 103 14.38 6.09 1.10
N GLY A 104 14.74 5.15 0.21
CA GLY A 104 14.27 5.10 -1.17
C GLY A 104 14.79 6.23 -2.06
N ILE A 105 15.94 6.81 -1.73
CA ILE A 105 16.56 7.92 -2.47
C ILE A 105 17.01 7.44 -3.84
N VAL A 106 17.72 6.30 -3.91
CA VAL A 106 18.24 5.76 -5.17
C VAL A 106 17.08 5.30 -6.06
N GLY A 107 16.10 4.61 -5.48
CA GLY A 107 14.85 4.27 -6.17
C GLY A 107 14.15 5.50 -6.76
N GLY A 108 14.08 6.59 -5.99
CA GLY A 108 13.51 7.86 -6.45
C GLY A 108 14.21 8.47 -7.66
N ILE A 109 15.55 8.43 -7.71
CA ILE A 109 16.31 8.93 -8.87
C ILE A 109 16.11 8.04 -10.11
N ILE A 110 15.95 6.73 -9.93
CA ILE A 110 15.64 5.82 -11.04
C ILE A 110 14.26 6.14 -11.61
N ASP A 111 13.26 6.30 -10.75
CA ASP A 111 11.91 6.68 -11.14
C ASP A 111 11.88 8.06 -11.84
N GLU A 112 12.65 9.04 -11.34
CA GLU A 112 12.80 10.36 -11.96
C GLU A 112 13.42 10.28 -13.36
N SER A 113 14.43 9.42 -13.53
CA SER A 113 15.04 9.18 -14.84
C SER A 113 14.05 8.59 -15.84
N ILE A 114 13.27 7.59 -15.43
CA ILE A 114 12.23 6.98 -16.27
C ILE A 114 11.13 8.00 -16.59
N ALA A 115 10.69 8.78 -15.61
CA ALA A 115 9.71 9.84 -15.80
C ALA A 115 10.21 10.91 -16.79
N SER A 116 11.50 11.24 -16.75
CA SER A 116 12.14 12.15 -17.70
C SER A 116 12.13 11.58 -19.13
N ILE A 117 12.44 10.28 -19.29
CA ILE A 117 12.33 9.61 -20.59
C ILE A 117 10.89 9.65 -21.11
N ASP A 118 9.91 9.31 -20.27
CA ASP A 118 8.48 9.35 -20.62
C ASP A 118 8.06 10.77 -21.04
N HIS A 119 8.51 11.79 -20.30
CA HIS A 119 8.25 13.19 -20.62
C HIS A 119 8.85 13.61 -21.96
N ILE A 120 10.11 13.28 -22.24
CA ILE A 120 10.77 13.58 -23.52
C ILE A 120 10.04 12.89 -24.67
N VAL A 121 9.79 11.60 -24.55
CA VAL A 121 9.15 10.82 -25.61
C VAL A 121 7.75 11.36 -25.88
N SER A 122 6.91 11.51 -24.85
CA SER A 122 5.53 11.98 -25.01
C SER A 122 5.44 13.42 -25.55
N THR A 123 6.37 14.30 -25.16
CA THR A 123 6.37 15.72 -25.58
C THR A 123 6.84 15.89 -27.01
N TYR A 124 7.91 15.21 -27.41
CA TYR A 124 8.58 15.46 -28.68
C TYR A 124 8.24 14.45 -29.78
N MET A 125 7.48 13.38 -29.50
CA MET A 125 7.17 12.28 -30.44
C MET A 125 6.82 12.77 -31.84
N ASP A 126 5.88 13.70 -31.97
CA ASP A 126 5.37 14.21 -33.25
C ASP A 126 6.37 15.10 -34.01
N THR A 127 7.40 15.61 -33.32
CA THR A 127 8.43 16.49 -33.90
C THR A 127 9.72 15.76 -34.24
N MET A 128 9.96 14.59 -33.63
CA MET A 128 11.13 13.76 -33.90
C MET A 128 11.09 13.17 -35.30
N SER A 129 12.26 13.06 -35.94
CA SER A 129 12.38 12.30 -37.19
C SER A 129 12.15 10.80 -36.94
N GLU A 130 11.69 10.06 -37.95
CA GLU A 130 11.53 8.60 -37.83
C GLU A 130 12.84 7.90 -37.44
N SER A 131 13.99 8.40 -37.92
CA SER A 131 15.30 7.88 -37.52
C SER A 131 15.60 8.12 -36.04
N THR A 132 15.23 9.29 -35.52
CA THR A 132 15.37 9.63 -34.09
C THR A 132 14.46 8.75 -33.24
N GLN A 133 13.20 8.60 -33.64
CA GLN A 133 12.25 7.72 -32.98
C GLN A 133 12.74 6.27 -32.95
N GLN A 134 13.26 5.77 -34.08
CA GLN A 134 13.83 4.42 -34.16
C GLN A 134 15.00 4.24 -33.19
N GLN A 135 15.92 5.21 -33.12
CA GLN A 135 17.07 5.14 -32.22
C GLN A 135 16.62 5.05 -30.76
N ILE A 136 15.72 5.95 -30.33
CA ILE A 136 15.18 5.94 -28.97
C ILE A 136 14.46 4.63 -28.68
N PHE A 137 13.60 4.16 -29.58
CA PHE A 137 12.90 2.88 -29.41
C PHE A 137 13.86 1.70 -29.21
N GLN A 138 14.96 1.62 -29.98
CA GLN A 138 15.95 0.55 -29.79
C GLN A 138 16.71 0.69 -28.46
N ILE A 139 17.05 1.92 -28.04
CA ILE A 139 17.71 2.17 -26.75
C ILE A 139 16.85 1.64 -25.60
N LEU A 140 15.56 1.96 -25.61
CA LEU A 140 14.63 1.53 -24.56
C LEU A 140 14.45 0.00 -24.54
N LEU A 141 14.29 -0.63 -25.70
CA LEU A 141 14.20 -2.10 -25.79
C LEU A 141 15.48 -2.79 -25.30
N GLN A 142 16.64 -2.24 -25.67
CA GLN A 142 17.93 -2.79 -25.27
C GLN A 142 18.14 -2.68 -23.76
N GLU A 143 17.86 -1.51 -23.19
CA GLU A 143 18.00 -1.28 -21.75
C GLU A 143 17.01 -2.14 -20.95
N ALA A 144 15.74 -2.21 -21.37
CA ALA A 144 14.74 -3.05 -20.71
C ALA A 144 15.14 -4.56 -20.70
N SER A 145 15.88 -5.00 -21.72
CA SER A 145 16.36 -6.39 -21.82
C SER A 145 17.67 -6.65 -21.05
N HIS A 146 18.24 -5.64 -20.39
CA HIS A 146 19.51 -5.78 -19.69
C HIS A 146 19.36 -6.59 -18.40
N GLU A 147 20.35 -7.45 -18.10
CA GLU A 147 20.34 -8.34 -16.92
C GLU A 147 20.30 -7.61 -15.56
N ARG A 148 20.54 -6.29 -15.54
CA ARG A 148 20.53 -5.48 -14.32
C ARG A 148 19.12 -5.34 -13.73
N HIS A 149 18.11 -5.54 -14.56
CA HIS A 149 16.70 -5.50 -14.18
C HIS A 149 16.18 -6.83 -13.62
N ALA A 150 16.99 -7.90 -13.59
CA ALA A 150 16.53 -9.24 -13.21
C ALA A 150 15.86 -9.29 -11.82
N ASP A 151 16.39 -8.52 -10.87
CA ASP A 151 15.84 -8.39 -9.51
C ASP A 151 14.84 -7.22 -9.38
N TRP A 152 14.77 -6.35 -10.38
CA TRP A 152 14.04 -5.08 -10.39
C TRP A 152 13.08 -4.96 -11.57
N ASN A 153 12.14 -5.90 -11.66
CA ASN A 153 11.26 -6.04 -12.83
C ASN A 153 10.40 -4.80 -13.13
N GLU A 154 10.15 -3.93 -12.16
CA GLU A 154 9.25 -2.78 -12.35
C GLU A 154 9.79 -1.74 -13.33
N TRP A 155 11.10 -1.46 -13.30
CA TRP A 155 11.74 -0.49 -14.19
C TRP A 155 11.86 -1.02 -15.62
N GLU A 156 12.14 -2.31 -15.80
CA GLU A 156 12.05 -2.97 -17.10
C GLU A 156 10.67 -2.76 -17.73
N PHE A 157 9.58 -3.01 -16.98
CA PHE A 157 8.23 -2.81 -17.50
C PHE A 157 7.90 -1.35 -17.75
N ALA A 158 8.44 -0.41 -16.96
CA ALA A 158 8.24 1.01 -17.19
C ALA A 158 8.86 1.45 -18.54
N LEU A 159 10.08 1.00 -18.85
CA LEU A 159 10.72 1.26 -20.16
C LEU A 159 9.92 0.65 -21.32
N LEU A 160 9.44 -0.59 -21.17
CA LEU A 160 8.60 -1.24 -22.19
C LEU A 160 7.24 -0.55 -22.39
N ASN A 161 6.69 0.09 -21.36
CA ASN A 161 5.49 0.92 -21.50
C ASN A 161 5.76 2.17 -22.33
N ILE A 162 6.91 2.84 -22.15
CA ILE A 162 7.28 4.01 -22.97
C ILE A 162 7.41 3.61 -24.46
N CYS A 163 7.84 2.39 -24.76
CA CYS A 163 7.89 1.88 -26.13
C CYS A 163 6.51 1.92 -26.86
N ILE A 164 5.39 2.02 -26.15
CA ILE A 164 4.04 2.10 -26.74
C ILE A 164 3.83 3.38 -27.57
N TYR A 165 4.45 4.51 -27.22
CA TYR A 165 4.33 5.76 -28.00
C TYR A 165 4.77 5.58 -29.46
N PHE A 166 5.76 4.73 -29.68
CA PHE A 166 6.33 4.42 -31.00
C PHE A 166 5.44 3.46 -31.81
N CYS A 167 4.48 2.78 -31.18
CA CYS A 167 3.72 1.69 -31.78
C CYS A 167 2.63 2.13 -32.77
N THR A 168 2.53 3.42 -33.09
CA THR A 168 1.81 3.88 -34.30
C THR A 168 2.46 3.27 -35.55
N ASN A 169 3.79 3.06 -35.52
CA ASN A 169 4.50 2.29 -36.53
C ASN A 169 4.23 0.78 -36.34
N PRO A 170 3.63 0.09 -37.33
CA PRO A 170 3.29 -1.34 -37.21
C PRO A 170 4.50 -2.27 -37.03
N GLU A 171 5.68 -1.91 -37.56
CA GLU A 171 6.88 -2.73 -37.43
C GLU A 171 7.45 -2.67 -36.01
N TRP A 172 7.51 -1.48 -35.41
CA TRP A 172 7.93 -1.33 -34.01
C TRP A 172 6.94 -1.93 -33.03
N ARG A 173 5.63 -1.83 -33.32
CA ARG A 173 4.61 -2.56 -32.57
C ARG A 173 4.85 -4.07 -32.58
N ARG A 174 5.11 -4.65 -33.75
CA ARG A 174 5.41 -6.09 -33.87
C ARG A 174 6.70 -6.44 -33.13
N GLN A 175 7.71 -5.58 -33.18
CA GLN A 175 8.95 -5.78 -32.44
C GLN A 175 8.72 -5.82 -30.92
N LEU A 176 7.96 -4.86 -30.37
CA LEU A 176 7.60 -4.85 -28.95
C LEU A 176 6.79 -6.10 -28.57
N ASP A 177 5.78 -6.47 -29.35
CA ASP A 177 4.96 -7.65 -29.07
C ASP A 177 5.79 -8.95 -29.07
N ASN A 178 6.70 -9.10 -30.04
CA ASN A 178 7.65 -10.22 -30.07
C ASN A 178 8.56 -10.27 -28.84
N THR A 179 9.06 -9.12 -28.37
CA THR A 179 9.85 -9.03 -27.14
C THR A 179 9.03 -9.53 -25.94
N LEU A 180 7.79 -9.08 -25.80
CA LEU A 180 6.89 -9.52 -24.73
C LEU A 180 6.61 -11.03 -24.80
N GLU A 181 6.37 -11.57 -25.98
CA GLU A 181 6.18 -13.01 -26.18
C GLU A 181 7.42 -13.82 -25.80
N GLN A 182 8.61 -13.36 -26.18
CA GLN A 182 9.87 -13.98 -25.79
C GLN A 182 10.02 -13.99 -24.27
N MET A 183 9.77 -12.87 -23.60
CA MET A 183 9.80 -12.77 -22.13
C MET A 183 8.80 -13.71 -21.47
N ILE A 184 7.58 -13.86 -22.00
CA ILE A 184 6.58 -14.79 -21.48
C ILE A 184 7.04 -16.24 -21.66
N SER A 185 7.68 -16.56 -22.78
CA SER A 185 8.12 -17.92 -23.11
C SER A 185 9.36 -18.37 -22.35
N SER A 186 10.30 -17.47 -22.05
CA SER A 186 11.53 -17.75 -21.33
C SER A 186 11.34 -17.81 -19.81
N ASN A 187 10.22 -17.29 -19.32
CA ASN A 187 9.92 -17.22 -17.90
C ASN A 187 9.45 -18.58 -17.35
N SER A 188 10.06 -19.03 -16.25
CA SER A 188 9.57 -20.22 -15.54
C SER A 188 8.22 -19.90 -14.91
N LYS A 189 7.16 -20.63 -15.31
CA LYS A 189 5.82 -20.48 -14.71
C LYS A 189 5.73 -20.92 -13.25
N GLU A 190 6.83 -21.38 -12.67
CA GLU A 190 6.90 -21.81 -11.27
C GLU A 190 7.16 -20.61 -10.36
N GLY A 191 6.19 -20.31 -9.50
CA GLY A 191 6.32 -19.27 -8.47
C GLY A 191 5.59 -17.96 -8.75
N TRP A 192 5.58 -17.11 -7.72
CA TRP A 192 4.88 -15.82 -7.74
C TRP A 192 5.54 -14.81 -8.69
N SER A 193 6.88 -14.76 -8.71
CA SER A 193 7.65 -13.87 -9.60
C SER A 193 7.38 -14.16 -11.07
N GLY A 194 7.36 -15.44 -11.45
CA GLY A 194 7.03 -15.86 -12.81
C GLY A 194 5.60 -15.43 -13.21
N THR A 195 4.62 -15.68 -12.34
CA THR A 195 3.23 -15.27 -12.59
C THR A 195 3.09 -13.76 -12.74
N TYR A 196 3.77 -12.98 -11.88
CA TYR A 196 3.78 -11.52 -11.94
C TYR A 196 4.37 -11.00 -13.26
N ARG A 197 5.56 -11.48 -13.64
CA ARG A 197 6.26 -11.06 -14.86
C ARG A 197 5.39 -11.31 -16.10
N THR A 198 4.78 -12.48 -16.21
CA THR A 198 3.85 -12.78 -17.31
C THR A 198 2.61 -11.88 -17.28
N SER A 199 2.05 -11.59 -16.10
CA SER A 199 0.91 -10.66 -15.98
C SER A 199 1.25 -9.26 -16.50
N GLN A 200 2.43 -8.74 -16.18
CA GLN A 200 2.87 -7.42 -16.66
C GLN A 200 3.07 -7.40 -18.18
N CYS A 201 3.72 -8.41 -18.78
CA CYS A 201 3.81 -8.51 -20.24
C CYS A 201 2.41 -8.50 -20.89
N LYS A 202 1.48 -9.28 -20.32
CA LYS A 202 0.10 -9.34 -20.82
C LYS A 202 -0.62 -7.99 -20.71
N LYS A 203 -0.32 -7.15 -19.72
CA LYS A 203 -0.89 -5.79 -19.63
C LYS A 203 -0.44 -4.90 -20.76
N ILE A 204 0.85 -4.94 -21.10
CA ILE A 204 1.40 -4.17 -22.21
C ILE A 204 0.77 -4.64 -23.51
N GLN A 205 0.65 -5.96 -23.73
CA GLN A 205 -0.08 -6.51 -24.88
C GLN A 205 -1.54 -6.03 -24.93
N LEU A 206 -2.24 -6.02 -23.79
CA LEU A 206 -3.61 -5.50 -23.72
C LEU A 206 -3.69 -4.01 -24.10
N GLN A 207 -2.76 -3.18 -23.64
CA GLN A 207 -2.73 -1.76 -24.01
C GLN A 207 -2.50 -1.56 -25.51
N LEU A 208 -1.60 -2.33 -26.12
CA LEU A 208 -1.43 -2.33 -27.58
C LEU A 208 -2.73 -2.70 -28.30
N ILE A 209 -3.45 -3.69 -27.80
CA ILE A 209 -4.74 -4.11 -28.38
C ILE A 209 -5.79 -2.99 -28.27
N GLN A 210 -5.88 -2.35 -27.09
CA GLN A 210 -6.81 -1.25 -26.84
C GLN A 210 -6.57 -0.06 -27.76
N LEU A 211 -5.30 0.27 -28.01
CA LEU A 211 -4.93 1.42 -28.84
C LEU A 211 -5.15 1.17 -30.33
N TYR A 212 -4.95 -0.05 -30.81
CA TYR A 212 -4.78 -0.28 -32.25
C TYR A 212 -5.67 -1.35 -32.88
N ASP A 213 -6.35 -2.16 -32.07
CA ASP A 213 -7.02 -3.39 -32.52
C ASP A 213 -8.53 -3.41 -32.20
N GLY A 214 -8.98 -2.53 -31.31
CA GLY A 214 -10.39 -2.29 -31.00
C GLY A 214 -11.01 -3.24 -29.97
N SER A 215 -12.22 -2.91 -29.54
CA SER A 215 -12.90 -3.53 -28.39
C SER A 215 -13.16 -5.04 -28.53
N SER A 216 -13.40 -5.54 -29.74
CA SER A 216 -13.65 -6.96 -29.96
C SER A 216 -12.42 -7.83 -29.68
N LYS A 217 -11.23 -7.37 -30.10
CA LYS A 217 -9.97 -8.06 -29.81
C LYS A 217 -9.58 -7.91 -28.34
N GLU A 218 -9.85 -6.75 -27.74
CA GLU A 218 -9.67 -6.52 -26.32
C GLU A 218 -10.47 -7.53 -25.49
N GLU A 219 -11.77 -7.68 -25.75
CA GLU A 219 -12.61 -8.62 -25.02
C GLU A 219 -12.10 -10.05 -25.18
N ALA A 220 -11.78 -10.48 -26.41
CA ALA A 220 -11.21 -11.81 -26.66
C ALA A 220 -9.89 -12.04 -25.90
N PHE A 221 -9.02 -11.03 -25.84
CA PHE A 221 -7.77 -11.10 -25.09
C PHE A 221 -8.02 -11.23 -23.59
N ILE A 222 -8.95 -10.46 -23.02
CA ILE A 222 -9.31 -10.56 -21.60
C ILE A 222 -9.88 -11.95 -21.29
N GLN A 223 -10.79 -12.46 -22.12
CA GLN A 223 -11.42 -13.78 -21.92
C GLN A 223 -10.41 -14.93 -21.97
N THR A 224 -9.38 -14.84 -22.81
CA THR A 224 -8.33 -15.87 -22.91
C THR A 224 -7.27 -15.80 -21.81
N ASN A 225 -7.29 -14.75 -20.98
CA ASN A 225 -6.30 -14.49 -19.93
C ASN A 225 -6.90 -14.41 -18.50
N LEU A 226 -8.11 -14.93 -18.28
CA LEU A 226 -8.81 -14.90 -16.99
C LEU A 226 -8.09 -15.63 -15.83
N GLN A 227 -7.08 -16.46 -16.15
CA GLN A 227 -6.21 -17.07 -15.14
C GLN A 227 -5.41 -16.04 -14.34
N TYR A 228 -5.22 -14.84 -14.89
CA TYR A 228 -4.55 -13.74 -14.20
C TYR A 228 -5.62 -12.85 -13.54
N SER A 229 -5.48 -12.63 -12.23
CA SER A 229 -6.51 -11.96 -11.40
C SER A 229 -6.88 -10.56 -11.93
N GLU A 230 -5.93 -9.81 -12.46
CA GLU A 230 -6.14 -8.47 -13.02
C GLU A 230 -7.06 -8.50 -14.26
N PHE A 231 -6.92 -9.52 -15.12
CA PHE A 231 -7.76 -9.70 -16.30
C PHE A 231 -9.16 -10.17 -15.91
N ARG A 232 -9.26 -11.05 -14.91
CA ARG A 232 -10.55 -11.44 -14.32
C ARG A 232 -11.29 -10.23 -13.75
N GLU A 233 -10.58 -9.36 -13.05
CA GLU A 233 -11.16 -8.12 -12.53
C GLU A 233 -11.66 -7.20 -13.66
N LYS A 234 -10.86 -7.00 -14.72
CA LYS A 234 -11.31 -6.24 -15.90
C LYS A 234 -12.57 -6.85 -16.52
N ALA A 235 -12.63 -8.17 -16.65
CA ALA A 235 -13.82 -8.86 -17.15
C ALA A 235 -15.05 -8.65 -16.24
N ILE A 236 -14.86 -8.68 -14.92
CA ILE A 236 -15.91 -8.40 -13.93
C ILE A 236 -16.39 -6.95 -14.04
N GLN A 237 -15.47 -5.99 -14.10
CA GLN A 237 -15.79 -4.56 -14.23
C GLN A 237 -16.54 -4.26 -15.52
N HIS A 238 -16.12 -4.87 -16.63
CA HIS A 238 -16.81 -4.76 -17.91
C HIS A 238 -18.22 -5.35 -17.85
N ALA A 239 -18.39 -6.55 -17.27
CA ALA A 239 -19.70 -7.15 -17.07
C ALA A 239 -20.60 -6.29 -16.17
N PHE A 240 -20.05 -5.64 -15.14
CA PHE A 240 -20.79 -4.65 -14.34
C PHE A 240 -21.24 -3.45 -15.17
N HIS A 241 -20.38 -2.91 -16.02
CA HIS A 241 -20.71 -1.77 -16.90
C HIS A 241 -21.86 -2.10 -17.85
N LEU A 242 -21.88 -3.33 -18.38
CA LEU A 242 -22.95 -3.85 -19.24
C LEU A 242 -24.18 -4.36 -18.47
N CYS A 243 -24.17 -4.28 -17.13
CA CYS A 243 -25.23 -4.83 -16.25
C CYS A 243 -25.46 -6.35 -16.43
N GLU A 244 -24.43 -7.09 -16.84
CA GLU A 244 -24.42 -8.57 -17.00
C GLU A 244 -24.10 -9.25 -15.66
N TYR A 245 -24.97 -9.11 -14.67
CA TYR A 245 -24.68 -9.53 -13.29
C TYR A 245 -24.51 -11.04 -13.12
N GLU A 246 -25.22 -11.87 -13.90
CA GLU A 246 -25.03 -13.32 -13.90
C GLU A 246 -23.63 -13.71 -14.38
N LYS A 247 -23.08 -12.98 -15.37
CA LYS A 247 -21.70 -13.15 -15.84
C LYS A 247 -20.72 -12.73 -14.75
N VAL A 248 -20.97 -11.64 -14.03
CA VAL A 248 -20.17 -11.24 -12.86
C VAL A 248 -20.13 -12.38 -11.83
N ILE A 249 -21.28 -12.96 -11.47
CA ILE A 249 -21.37 -14.05 -10.51
C ILE A 249 -20.52 -15.24 -10.96
N LYS A 250 -20.64 -15.65 -12.24
CA LYS A 250 -19.84 -16.74 -12.80
C LYS A 250 -18.34 -16.46 -12.71
N LEU A 251 -17.90 -15.28 -13.17
CA LEU A 251 -16.50 -14.87 -13.14
C LEU A 251 -15.93 -14.85 -11.71
N CYS A 252 -16.72 -14.41 -10.73
CA CYS A 252 -16.34 -14.40 -9.32
C CYS A 252 -16.24 -15.81 -8.74
N LEU A 253 -17.21 -16.70 -9.01
CA LEU A 253 -17.16 -18.09 -8.55
C LEU A 253 -15.96 -18.85 -9.12
N ASP A 254 -15.69 -18.66 -10.42
CA ASP A 254 -14.51 -19.23 -11.07
C ASP A 254 -13.21 -18.68 -10.44
N GLY A 255 -13.18 -17.39 -10.09
CA GLY A 255 -12.07 -16.77 -9.36
C GLY A 255 -11.90 -17.30 -7.94
N GLU A 256 -12.98 -17.48 -7.19
CA GLU A 256 -12.97 -18.08 -5.85
C GLU A 256 -12.41 -19.51 -5.88
N GLN A 257 -12.71 -20.27 -6.94
CA GLN A 257 -12.19 -21.62 -7.14
C GLN A 257 -10.70 -21.64 -7.53
N GLN A 258 -10.26 -20.67 -8.33
CA GLN A 258 -8.88 -20.54 -8.76
C GLN A 258 -7.96 -20.06 -7.62
N ASP A 259 -8.38 -19.01 -6.91
CA ASP A 259 -7.54 -18.24 -5.98
C ASP A 259 -7.75 -18.66 -4.51
N LYS A 260 -8.07 -19.94 -4.25
CA LYS A 260 -8.43 -20.49 -2.93
C LYS A 260 -7.45 -20.17 -1.80
N ASN A 261 -6.17 -20.00 -2.13
CA ASN A 261 -5.12 -19.75 -1.15
C ASN A 261 -4.78 -18.26 -1.01
N ALA A 262 -5.33 -17.39 -1.86
CA ALA A 262 -5.10 -15.95 -1.84
C ALA A 262 -6.27 -15.24 -1.14
N LEU A 263 -6.19 -15.11 0.19
CA LEU A 263 -7.27 -14.57 1.03
C LEU A 263 -7.77 -13.19 0.57
N GLY A 264 -6.86 -12.32 0.12
CA GLY A 264 -7.19 -11.00 -0.42
C GLY A 264 -8.05 -11.07 -1.70
N LEU A 265 -7.67 -11.94 -2.65
CA LEU A 265 -8.44 -12.16 -3.88
C LEU A 265 -9.78 -12.81 -3.60
N LEU A 266 -9.84 -13.80 -2.71
CA LEU A 266 -11.11 -14.41 -2.29
C LEU A 266 -12.09 -13.38 -1.72
N LYS A 267 -11.61 -12.48 -0.84
CA LYS A 267 -12.45 -11.40 -0.29
C LYS A 267 -12.95 -10.48 -1.42
N LYS A 268 -12.07 -10.15 -2.37
CA LYS A 268 -12.38 -9.30 -3.52
C LYS A 268 -13.46 -9.91 -4.43
N TRP A 269 -13.32 -11.18 -4.82
CA TRP A 269 -14.31 -11.89 -5.65
C TRP A 269 -15.66 -12.02 -4.94
N LYS A 270 -15.67 -12.35 -3.65
CA LYS A 270 -16.92 -12.38 -2.86
C LYS A 270 -17.59 -11.02 -2.77
N THR A 271 -16.80 -9.94 -2.66
CA THR A 271 -17.35 -8.57 -2.62
C THR A 271 -18.02 -8.20 -3.94
N TYR A 272 -17.38 -8.49 -5.08
CA TYR A 272 -18.00 -8.30 -6.39
C TYR A 272 -19.24 -9.17 -6.56
N ARG A 273 -19.20 -10.44 -6.14
CA ARG A 273 -20.35 -11.34 -6.20
C ARG A 273 -21.53 -10.85 -5.35
N TYR A 274 -21.27 -10.33 -4.15
CA TYR A 274 -22.30 -9.72 -3.31
C TYR A 274 -22.96 -8.53 -4.02
N LYS A 275 -22.15 -7.63 -4.59
CA LYS A 275 -22.65 -6.48 -5.34
C LYS A 275 -23.49 -6.91 -6.55
N ALA A 276 -23.12 -8.00 -7.22
CA ALA A 276 -23.94 -8.54 -8.31
C ALA A 276 -25.31 -9.05 -7.80
N TYR A 277 -25.34 -9.73 -6.65
CA TYR A 277 -26.61 -10.13 -6.04
C TYR A 277 -27.48 -8.94 -5.62
N GLU A 278 -26.88 -7.84 -5.13
CA GLU A 278 -27.60 -6.59 -4.84
C GLU A 278 -28.29 -6.04 -6.11
N ASN A 279 -27.58 -6.02 -7.25
CA ASN A 279 -28.12 -5.49 -8.49
C ASN A 279 -29.20 -6.41 -9.12
N LEU A 280 -29.14 -7.71 -8.88
CA LEU A 280 -30.17 -8.66 -9.32
C LEU A 280 -31.40 -8.71 -8.40
N GLY A 281 -31.32 -8.12 -7.20
CA GLY A 281 -32.34 -8.31 -6.18
C GLY A 281 -32.37 -9.75 -5.63
N ASP A 282 -31.26 -10.48 -5.71
CA ASP A 282 -31.15 -11.86 -5.21
C ASP A 282 -30.97 -11.87 -3.69
N ILE A 283 -32.09 -11.77 -2.98
CA ILE A 283 -32.13 -11.60 -1.53
C ILE A 283 -31.52 -12.82 -0.81
N GLU A 284 -31.79 -14.03 -1.28
CA GLU A 284 -31.31 -15.25 -0.60
C GLU A 284 -29.79 -15.37 -0.64
N ASN A 285 -29.17 -15.11 -1.80
CA ASN A 285 -27.72 -15.14 -1.90
C ASN A 285 -27.05 -13.95 -1.19
N GLN A 286 -27.68 -12.77 -1.17
CA GLN A 286 -27.22 -11.66 -0.34
C GLN A 286 -27.25 -12.02 1.15
N ARG A 287 -28.31 -12.67 1.63
CA ARG A 287 -28.42 -13.13 3.02
C ARG A 287 -27.31 -14.11 3.36
N GLN A 288 -27.11 -15.14 2.53
CA GLN A 288 -26.09 -16.17 2.77
C GLN A 288 -24.66 -15.58 2.79
N LEU A 289 -24.32 -14.78 1.79
CA LEU A 289 -22.97 -14.22 1.67
C LEU A 289 -22.72 -13.08 2.66
N GLY A 290 -23.73 -12.25 2.93
CA GLY A 290 -23.69 -11.20 3.94
C GLY A 290 -23.46 -11.76 5.35
N LEU A 291 -24.18 -12.83 5.71
CA LEU A 291 -23.95 -13.54 6.97
C LEU A 291 -22.51 -14.06 7.06
N ALA A 292 -22.00 -14.66 5.99
CA ALA A 292 -20.61 -15.15 5.96
C ALA A 292 -19.57 -14.03 6.12
N PHE A 293 -19.86 -12.81 5.66
CA PHE A 293 -19.00 -11.64 5.88
C PHE A 293 -19.08 -11.13 7.33
N VAL A 294 -20.29 -11.01 7.89
CA VAL A 294 -20.49 -10.59 9.28
C VAL A 294 -19.76 -11.53 10.24
N LEU A 295 -19.91 -12.84 10.06
CA LEU A 295 -19.23 -13.85 10.88
C LEU A 295 -17.70 -13.85 10.74
N LYS A 296 -17.16 -13.15 9.75
CA LYS A 296 -15.71 -12.91 9.55
C LYS A 296 -15.29 -11.49 9.93
N ASP A 297 -16.05 -10.87 10.83
CA ASP A 297 -15.79 -9.54 11.37
C ASP A 297 -15.80 -8.41 10.32
N ASP A 298 -16.59 -8.50 9.24
CA ASP A 298 -16.81 -7.39 8.30
C ASP A 298 -18.14 -6.65 8.57
N PHE A 299 -18.08 -5.57 9.37
CA PHE A 299 -19.27 -4.86 9.87
C PHE A 299 -20.06 -4.17 8.76
N THR A 300 -19.38 -3.88 7.64
CA THR A 300 -19.96 -3.27 6.44
C THR A 300 -21.22 -3.99 5.96
N TYR A 301 -21.32 -5.31 6.21
CA TYR A 301 -22.41 -6.15 5.78
C TYR A 301 -23.50 -6.37 6.84
N TYR A 302 -23.32 -5.90 8.09
CA TYR A 302 -24.29 -6.14 9.16
C TYR A 302 -25.63 -5.45 8.90
N GLU A 303 -25.60 -4.13 8.69
CA GLU A 303 -26.81 -3.36 8.38
C GLU A 303 -27.42 -3.79 7.05
N LYS A 304 -26.58 -4.07 6.04
CA LYS A 304 -27.04 -4.62 4.76
C LYS A 304 -27.77 -5.94 4.94
N LEU A 305 -27.28 -6.83 5.80
CA LEU A 305 -27.94 -8.10 6.10
C LEU A 305 -29.25 -7.87 6.84
N LYS A 306 -29.27 -6.97 7.83
CA LYS A 306 -30.43 -6.65 8.65
C LYS A 306 -31.64 -6.20 7.84
N ILE A 307 -31.45 -5.28 6.90
CA ILE A 307 -32.54 -4.75 6.07
C ILE A 307 -33.18 -5.80 5.15
N LEU A 308 -32.51 -6.93 4.93
CA LEU A 308 -33.03 -8.02 4.11
C LEU A 308 -34.03 -8.90 4.85
N TYR A 309 -34.20 -8.74 6.16
CA TYR A 309 -35.15 -9.50 6.96
C TYR A 309 -36.25 -8.59 7.49
N ASP A 310 -37.45 -9.15 7.65
CA ASP A 310 -38.47 -8.51 8.47
C ASP A 310 -38.03 -8.52 9.95
N PRO A 311 -38.56 -7.61 10.79
CA PRO A 311 -38.12 -7.49 12.18
C PRO A 311 -38.24 -8.78 13.00
N SER A 312 -39.19 -9.67 12.69
CA SER A 312 -39.38 -10.90 13.46
C SER A 312 -38.33 -11.96 13.09
N SER A 313 -38.12 -12.20 11.80
CA SER A 313 -37.09 -13.12 11.31
C SER A 313 -35.68 -12.64 11.66
N TRP A 314 -35.45 -11.32 11.70
CA TRP A 314 -34.15 -10.76 12.06
C TRP A 314 -33.68 -11.16 13.46
N LEU A 315 -34.61 -11.29 14.42
CA LEU A 315 -34.24 -11.64 15.80
C LEU A 315 -33.55 -13.00 15.86
N GLU A 316 -34.02 -13.99 15.11
CA GLU A 316 -33.41 -15.32 15.06
C GLU A 316 -32.01 -15.27 14.45
N ILE A 317 -31.85 -14.54 13.35
CA ILE A 317 -30.57 -14.37 12.66
C ILE A 317 -29.56 -13.62 13.53
N ARG A 318 -30.00 -12.55 14.21
CA ARG A 318 -29.17 -11.79 15.14
C ARG A 318 -28.70 -12.66 16.30
N GLU A 319 -29.59 -13.44 16.92
CA GLU A 319 -29.19 -14.34 18.00
C GLU A 319 -28.24 -15.44 17.50
N HIS A 320 -28.40 -15.94 16.27
CA HIS A 320 -27.44 -16.83 15.66
C HIS A 320 -26.04 -16.19 15.53
N ILE A 321 -25.96 -14.94 15.04
CA ILE A 321 -24.70 -14.18 14.93
C ILE A 321 -24.06 -14.01 16.31
N LEU A 322 -24.84 -13.53 17.30
CA LEU A 322 -24.36 -13.30 18.66
C LEU A 322 -23.85 -14.60 19.31
N SER A 323 -24.62 -15.68 19.23
CA SER A 323 -24.22 -16.98 19.79
C SER A 323 -22.95 -17.54 19.14
N THR A 324 -22.73 -17.26 17.85
CA THR A 324 -21.51 -17.64 17.15
C THR A 324 -20.31 -16.91 17.75
N PHE A 325 -20.38 -15.59 17.93
CA PHE A 325 -19.30 -14.83 18.57
C PHE A 325 -19.08 -15.23 20.03
N GLU A 326 -20.15 -15.44 20.80
CA GLU A 326 -20.09 -15.90 22.20
C GLU A 326 -19.38 -17.26 22.34
N SER A 327 -19.47 -18.13 21.33
CA SER A 327 -18.82 -19.44 21.30
C SER A 327 -17.32 -19.40 20.96
N THR A 328 -16.84 -18.28 20.42
CA THR A 328 -15.42 -18.10 20.08
C THR A 328 -14.62 -17.61 21.29
N ALA A 329 -13.36 -18.04 21.40
CA ALA A 329 -12.46 -17.56 22.45
C ALA A 329 -11.94 -16.13 22.20
N TYR A 330 -12.07 -15.65 20.96
CA TYR A 330 -11.60 -14.34 20.52
C TYR A 330 -12.59 -13.24 20.88
N ARG A 331 -12.09 -12.08 21.32
CA ARG A 331 -12.90 -10.89 21.53
C ARG A 331 -13.15 -10.21 20.18
N SER A 332 -14.30 -10.48 19.59
CA SER A 332 -14.70 -9.80 18.37
C SER A 332 -15.21 -8.38 18.68
N HIS A 333 -14.57 -7.37 18.07
CA HIS A 333 -15.07 -5.99 18.04
C HIS A 333 -16.46 -5.91 17.36
N MET A 334 -16.76 -6.88 16.47
CA MET A 334 -18.09 -7.01 15.85
C MET A 334 -19.17 -7.20 16.90
N TYR A 335 -18.92 -8.09 17.86
CA TYR A 335 -19.88 -8.43 18.89
C TYR A 335 -20.25 -7.20 19.72
N GLU A 336 -19.24 -6.45 20.19
CA GLU A 336 -19.46 -5.20 20.93
C GLU A 336 -20.26 -4.19 20.10
N SER A 337 -19.88 -3.99 18.83
CA SER A 337 -20.56 -3.06 17.92
C SER A 337 -22.02 -3.42 17.71
N ILE A 338 -22.32 -4.72 17.55
CA ILE A 338 -23.69 -5.22 17.41
C ILE A 338 -24.51 -4.97 18.68
N LEU A 339 -23.95 -5.24 19.86
CA LEU A 339 -24.67 -5.05 21.12
C LEU A 339 -25.07 -3.59 21.35
N ILE A 340 -24.19 -2.65 21.00
CA ILE A 340 -24.46 -1.21 21.08
C ILE A 340 -25.54 -0.82 20.06
N LEU A 341 -25.35 -1.21 18.79
CA LEU A 341 -26.24 -0.86 17.69
C LEU A 341 -27.67 -1.38 17.91
N GLU A 342 -27.79 -2.63 18.37
CA GLU A 342 -29.07 -3.32 18.62
C GLU A 342 -29.67 -2.99 19.99
N ARG A 343 -28.99 -2.17 20.81
CA ARG A 343 -29.37 -1.81 22.19
C ARG A 343 -29.72 -3.04 23.03
N LEU A 344 -28.73 -3.91 23.22
CA LEU A 344 -28.85 -5.15 23.99
C LEU A 344 -28.10 -5.04 25.33
N PRO A 345 -28.57 -4.22 26.28
CA PRO A 345 -27.77 -3.83 27.44
C PRO A 345 -27.56 -5.01 28.42
N ASN A 346 -28.50 -5.96 28.49
CA ASN A 346 -28.33 -7.21 29.26
C ASN A 346 -27.12 -8.04 28.78
N LYS A 347 -26.98 -8.24 27.46
CA LYS A 347 -25.86 -9.00 26.87
C LYS A 347 -24.55 -8.21 26.97
N LEU A 348 -24.61 -6.89 26.83
CA LEU A 348 -23.47 -6.00 27.00
C LEU A 348 -22.92 -6.05 28.43
N LEU A 349 -23.81 -6.05 29.42
CA LEU A 349 -23.45 -6.19 30.82
C LEU A 349 -22.78 -7.54 31.10
N ALA A 350 -23.38 -8.65 30.64
CA ALA A 350 -22.81 -9.98 30.79
C ALA A 350 -21.42 -10.09 30.13
N TYR A 351 -21.24 -9.46 28.97
CA TYR A 351 -19.96 -9.40 28.27
C TYR A 351 -18.89 -8.63 29.06
N CYS A 352 -19.23 -7.45 29.58
CA CYS A 352 -18.32 -6.66 30.41
C CYS A 352 -17.95 -7.36 31.73
N HIS A 353 -18.86 -8.13 32.32
CA HIS A 353 -18.53 -8.98 33.47
C HIS A 353 -17.50 -10.06 33.14
N LYS A 354 -17.64 -10.72 31.97
CA LYS A 354 -16.68 -11.73 31.50
C LYS A 354 -15.32 -11.11 31.11
N HIS A 355 -15.35 -9.85 30.68
CA HIS A 355 -14.16 -9.12 30.21
C HIS A 355 -14.07 -7.71 30.81
N PRO A 356 -13.73 -7.56 32.10
CA PRO A 356 -13.81 -6.25 32.80
C PRO A 356 -13.05 -5.10 32.14
N ALA A 357 -11.99 -5.39 31.38
CA ALA A 357 -11.22 -4.37 30.66
C ALA A 357 -12.03 -3.59 29.60
N THR A 358 -13.09 -4.18 29.05
CA THR A 358 -13.92 -3.53 28.02
C THR A 358 -14.78 -2.40 28.57
N ILE A 359 -14.93 -2.31 29.90
CA ILE A 359 -15.68 -1.22 30.53
C ILE A 359 -15.07 0.15 30.23
N LEU A 360 -13.76 0.22 29.93
CA LEU A 360 -13.05 1.46 29.65
C LEU A 360 -13.57 2.18 28.40
N HIS A 361 -14.19 1.45 27.46
CA HIS A 361 -14.76 2.04 26.25
C HIS A 361 -16.26 1.75 26.08
N LEU A 362 -16.85 0.83 26.85
CA LEU A 362 -18.28 0.48 26.77
C LEU A 362 -19.15 1.14 27.86
N TYR A 363 -18.55 1.82 28.85
CA TYR A 363 -19.30 2.37 29.98
C TYR A 363 -20.45 3.31 29.56
N GLU A 364 -20.28 4.14 28.53
CA GLU A 364 -21.29 5.10 28.09
C GLU A 364 -22.58 4.41 27.63
N SER A 365 -22.45 3.21 27.05
CA SER A 365 -23.57 2.42 26.59
C SER A 365 -24.25 1.63 27.71
N LEU A 366 -23.59 1.42 28.85
CA LEU A 366 -24.14 0.68 30.00
C LEU A 366 -24.71 1.58 31.10
N LEU A 367 -24.14 2.77 31.32
CA LEU A 367 -24.56 3.67 32.39
C LEU A 367 -26.06 4.00 32.41
N PRO A 368 -26.75 4.20 31.27
CA PRO A 368 -28.19 4.54 31.29
C PRO A 368 -29.07 3.45 31.91
N ASP A 369 -28.75 2.18 31.68
CA ASP A 369 -29.57 1.03 32.09
C ASP A 369 -29.03 0.33 33.36
N TYR A 370 -27.70 0.32 33.53
CA TYR A 370 -26.98 -0.43 34.59
C TYR A 370 -25.89 0.42 35.26
N PRO A 371 -26.23 1.53 35.92
CA PRO A 371 -25.25 2.38 36.56
C PRO A 371 -24.49 1.60 37.64
N SER A 372 -25.18 0.99 38.61
CA SER A 372 -24.55 0.29 39.73
C SER A 372 -23.59 -0.82 39.29
N GLU A 373 -23.99 -1.62 38.32
CA GLU A 373 -23.19 -2.73 37.79
C GLU A 373 -21.99 -2.23 36.99
N THR A 374 -22.15 -1.14 36.23
CA THR A 374 -21.04 -0.46 35.53
C THR A 374 -19.95 -0.05 36.53
N HIS A 375 -20.34 0.58 37.64
CA HIS A 375 -19.40 0.95 38.72
C HIS A 375 -18.71 -0.28 39.31
N GLN A 376 -19.45 -1.36 39.54
CA GLN A 376 -18.88 -2.59 40.06
C GLN A 376 -17.85 -3.21 39.11
N ILE A 377 -18.07 -3.16 37.79
CA ILE A 377 -17.12 -3.67 36.80
C ILE A 377 -15.85 -2.82 36.76
N PHE A 378 -15.97 -1.48 36.84
CA PHE A 378 -14.82 -0.58 37.00
C PHE A 378 -13.98 -0.96 38.22
N ILE A 379 -14.63 -1.16 39.37
CA ILE A 379 -13.98 -1.55 40.62
C ILE A 379 -13.25 -2.89 40.47
N THR A 380 -13.92 -3.91 39.91
CA THR A 380 -13.32 -5.24 39.68
C THR A 380 -12.11 -5.14 38.76
N HIS A 381 -12.22 -4.44 37.62
CA HIS A 381 -11.12 -4.30 36.67
C HIS A 381 -9.89 -3.62 37.31
N MET A 382 -10.11 -2.54 38.06
CA MET A 382 -9.03 -1.83 38.75
C MET A 382 -8.39 -2.66 39.86
N GLN A 383 -9.17 -3.48 40.58
CA GLN A 383 -8.63 -4.41 41.58
C GLN A 383 -7.74 -5.47 40.94
N ASP A 384 -8.15 -6.05 39.82
CA ASP A 384 -7.36 -7.03 39.07
C ASP A 384 -6.04 -6.43 38.60
N LEU A 385 -6.07 -5.22 38.03
CA LEU A 385 -4.88 -4.48 37.63
C LEU A 385 -3.95 -4.18 38.82
N ALA A 386 -4.51 -3.73 39.94
CA ALA A 386 -3.74 -3.41 41.14
C ALA A 386 -3.04 -4.65 41.75
N GLN A 387 -3.69 -5.82 41.68
CA GLN A 387 -3.11 -7.07 42.17
C GLN A 387 -1.83 -7.44 41.41
N VAL A 388 -1.86 -7.32 40.07
CA VAL A 388 -0.73 -7.70 39.21
C VAL A 388 0.30 -6.58 38.99
N ALA A 389 -0.01 -5.35 39.35
CA ALA A 389 0.88 -4.20 39.17
C ALA A 389 2.19 -4.34 39.97
N ARG A 390 3.33 -4.13 39.29
CA ARG A 390 4.68 -4.30 39.87
C ARG A 390 5.56 -3.06 39.75
N ASP A 391 5.22 -2.14 38.86
CA ASP A 391 6.04 -0.98 38.55
C ASP A 391 5.23 0.31 38.50
N ARG A 392 5.96 1.43 38.43
CA ARG A 392 5.39 2.77 38.43
C ARG A 392 4.57 3.08 37.17
N LYS A 393 4.87 2.44 36.04
CA LYS A 393 4.10 2.61 34.79
C LYS A 393 2.70 2.00 34.94
N MET A 394 2.61 0.80 35.52
CA MET A 394 1.34 0.14 35.81
C MET A 394 0.51 0.93 36.83
N TYR A 395 1.14 1.49 37.88
CA TYR A 395 0.44 2.36 38.84
C TYR A 395 -0.14 3.60 38.19
N LYS A 396 0.61 4.26 37.31
CA LYS A 396 0.11 5.41 36.53
C LYS A 396 -1.09 5.04 35.66
N ASN A 397 -1.06 3.88 35.00
CA ASN A 397 -2.20 3.40 34.21
C ASN A 397 -3.47 3.21 35.08
N ILE A 398 -3.34 2.61 36.26
CA ILE A 398 -4.46 2.47 37.21
C ILE A 398 -5.00 3.85 37.60
N CYS A 399 -4.12 4.81 37.88
CA CYS A 399 -4.53 6.17 38.24
C CYS A 399 -5.26 6.88 37.09
N GLN A 400 -4.85 6.68 35.84
CA GLN A 400 -5.56 7.19 34.67
C GLN A 400 -6.97 6.58 34.56
N ILE A 401 -7.12 5.28 34.80
CA ILE A 401 -8.44 4.63 34.82
C ILE A 401 -9.31 5.18 35.95
N ILE A 402 -8.74 5.41 37.14
CA ILE A 402 -9.46 6.05 38.26
C ILE A 402 -9.93 7.45 37.86
N GLN A 403 -9.11 8.24 37.17
CA GLN A 403 -9.50 9.57 36.69
C GLN A 403 -10.64 9.50 35.67
N THR A 404 -10.63 8.51 34.77
CA THR A 404 -11.78 8.25 33.89
C THR A 404 -13.02 7.91 34.70
N TYR A 405 -12.89 7.02 35.69
CA TYR A 405 -13.98 6.63 36.59
C TYR A 405 -14.52 7.80 37.43
N GLN A 406 -13.67 8.74 37.88
CA GLN A 406 -14.09 9.97 38.59
C GLN A 406 -15.05 10.85 37.80
N ARG A 407 -14.94 10.85 36.46
CA ARG A 407 -15.80 11.68 35.60
C ARG A 407 -17.21 11.10 35.44
N VAL A 408 -17.34 9.79 35.61
CA VAL A 408 -18.56 9.05 35.25
C VAL A 408 -19.25 8.42 36.47
N GLY A 409 -18.52 8.25 37.56
CA GLY A 409 -19.01 7.61 38.77
C GLY A 409 -19.29 8.57 39.92
N ASP A 410 -20.06 8.09 40.90
CA ASP A 410 -20.34 8.85 42.11
C ASP A 410 -19.03 9.17 42.86
N GLU A 411 -18.76 10.47 43.07
CA GLU A 411 -17.56 10.99 43.75
C GLU A 411 -17.32 10.30 45.10
N LYS A 412 -18.39 9.91 45.80
CA LYS A 412 -18.31 9.18 47.05
C LYS A 412 -17.77 7.76 46.84
N LEU A 413 -18.30 7.02 45.88
CA LEU A 413 -17.86 5.66 45.55
C LEU A 413 -16.40 5.63 45.09
N VAL A 414 -15.99 6.63 44.32
CA VAL A 414 -14.61 6.73 43.83
C VAL A 414 -13.65 7.01 44.99
N ARG A 415 -14.01 7.92 45.91
CA ARG A 415 -13.21 8.20 47.12
C ARG A 415 -13.08 6.97 48.02
N GLU A 416 -14.19 6.27 48.28
CA GLU A 416 -14.19 5.04 49.05
C GLU A 416 -13.29 3.96 48.42
N PHE A 417 -13.30 3.86 47.09
CA PHE A 417 -12.44 2.93 46.35
C PHE A 417 -10.95 3.29 46.46
N ILE A 418 -10.59 4.57 46.30
CA ILE A 418 -9.20 5.04 46.45
C ILE A 418 -8.67 4.73 47.87
N GLU A 419 -9.47 5.00 48.91
CA GLU A 419 -9.08 4.69 50.28
C GLU A 419 -8.92 3.19 50.52
N LYS A 420 -9.80 2.36 49.94
CA LYS A 420 -9.66 0.89 49.98
C LYS A 420 -8.36 0.42 49.30
N LEU A 421 -7.97 1.01 48.16
CA LEU A 421 -6.70 0.70 47.51
C LEU A 421 -5.50 1.09 48.38
N LYS A 422 -5.51 2.28 49.00
CA LYS A 422 -4.45 2.73 49.91
C LYS A 422 -4.28 1.79 51.11
N GLN A 423 -5.39 1.34 51.70
CA GLN A 423 -5.37 0.39 52.82
C GLN A 423 -4.83 -0.99 52.38
N THR A 424 -5.31 -1.49 51.25
CA THR A 424 -4.94 -2.83 50.74
C THR A 424 -3.46 -2.89 50.34
N TYR A 425 -2.94 -1.85 49.70
CA TYR A 425 -1.57 -1.79 49.19
C TYR A 425 -0.65 -0.85 49.99
N HIS A 426 -0.86 -0.75 51.30
CA HIS A 426 -0.08 0.12 52.20
C HIS A 426 1.44 -0.12 52.15
N ASN A 427 1.88 -1.34 51.78
CA ASN A 427 3.29 -1.71 51.62
C ASN A 427 3.90 -1.35 50.24
N ARG A 428 3.20 -0.58 49.40
CA ARG A 428 3.69 -0.16 48.07
C ARG A 428 3.81 1.37 47.98
N PRO A 429 4.90 1.98 48.51
CA PRO A 429 5.04 3.44 48.59
C PRO A 429 4.91 4.17 47.25
N ALA A 430 5.48 3.61 46.18
CA ALA A 430 5.38 4.18 44.84
C ALA A 430 3.93 4.18 44.30
N PHE A 431 3.09 3.22 44.71
CA PHE A 431 1.68 3.22 44.32
C PHE A 431 0.89 4.25 45.12
N LEU A 432 1.17 4.39 46.42
CA LEU A 432 0.58 5.42 47.27
C LEU A 432 0.90 6.84 46.77
N ASP A 433 2.14 7.08 46.30
CA ASP A 433 2.55 8.36 45.69
C ASP A 433 1.71 8.68 44.44
N GLU A 434 1.48 7.71 43.55
CA GLU A 434 0.64 7.93 42.37
C GLU A 434 -0.84 8.14 42.73
N LEU A 435 -1.40 7.36 43.68
CA LEU A 435 -2.77 7.55 44.17
C LEU A 435 -2.97 8.91 44.85
N GLY A 436 -1.95 9.44 45.53
CA GLY A 436 -2.00 10.75 46.16
C GLY A 436 -2.16 11.91 45.17
N LYS A 437 -1.74 11.73 43.91
CA LYS A 437 -1.83 12.76 42.86
C LYS A 437 -3.21 12.88 42.23
N ILE A 438 -4.11 11.94 42.48
CA ILE A 438 -5.47 11.94 41.92
C ILE A 438 -6.40 12.92 42.66
N ASN A 439 -6.08 13.26 43.91
CA ASN A 439 -6.88 14.17 44.76
C ASN A 439 -6.50 15.65 44.63
N ASN A 440 -5.62 16.01 43.68
CA ASN A 440 -5.20 17.39 43.41
C ASN A 440 -5.77 17.93 42.11
#